data_AF-A0AAU9X3B6-F1
#
_entry.id   AF-A0AAU9X3B6-F1
#
_cell.length_a   1.000
_cell.length_b   1.000
_cell.length_c   1.000
_cell.angle_alpha   90.00
_cell.angle_beta   90.00
_cell.angle_gamma   90.00
#
_symmetry.space_group_name_H-M   'P 1'
#
loop_
_entity.id
_entity.type
_entity.pdbx_description
1 polymer ?
#
loop_
_entity_poly.entity_id
_entity_poly.type
_entity_poly.pdbx_seq_one_letter_code
_entity_poly.pdbx_strand_id
1 'polypeptide(L)'
;MMLKGHTYKTFKFTPGTLECREACLADDRCQSYNVVMFIAMCELNNRTKEARPEDFVRNEDRYYMAKDLKGECGPVGVADKNAVSDARMTASTFRNEGNKPHYGRFHESRGKGAWCPATKTNRTDYLQVDMGTMLSVCAVASQGKEVYSQWTTSYTLYLSTDGVVWNADKETSTAKVFPGNSDRRSVVKHFLTTDIMARYVRFYPITYHNFPCLRVEIFVRK
;
A
#
# COMPACT_ATOMS: atom_id res chain seq x y z
N MET A 1 -15.53 22.16 -6.79
CA MET A 1 -14.78 23.39 -6.40
C MET A 1 -13.56 23.48 -7.30
N MET A 2 -13.11 24.67 -7.66
CA MET A 2 -11.90 24.93 -8.45
C MET A 2 -10.98 25.89 -7.71
N LEU A 3 -9.69 25.91 -8.05
CA LEU A 3 -8.76 26.94 -7.59
C LEU A 3 -8.68 28.07 -8.61
N LYS A 4 -9.14 29.27 -8.24
CA LYS A 4 -9.23 30.45 -9.13
C LYS A 4 -7.94 31.25 -9.12
N GLY A 5 -7.54 31.80 -10.28
CA GLY A 5 -6.42 32.75 -10.38
C GLY A 5 -5.00 32.15 -10.29
N HIS A 6 -4.91 30.83 -10.23
CA HIS A 6 -3.65 30.08 -10.11
C HIS A 6 -3.19 29.44 -11.43
N THR A 7 -4.08 29.35 -12.43
CA THR A 7 -3.80 28.72 -13.73
C THR A 7 -2.65 29.41 -14.47
N TYR A 8 -1.64 28.65 -14.89
CA TYR A 8 -0.52 29.13 -15.73
C TYR A 8 -0.37 28.39 -17.06
N LYS A 9 -1.01 27.22 -17.19
CA LYS A 9 -1.01 26.43 -18.42
C LYS A 9 -2.35 25.74 -18.59
N THR A 10 -2.87 25.74 -19.82
CA THR A 10 -4.07 24.99 -20.17
C THR A 10 -3.82 24.10 -21.38
N PHE A 11 -4.48 22.95 -21.44
CA PHE A 11 -4.43 22.05 -22.59
C PHE A 11 -5.66 21.14 -22.60
N LYS A 12 -6.06 20.65 -23.78
CA LYS A 12 -7.11 19.62 -23.88
C LYS A 12 -6.53 18.25 -23.57
N PHE A 13 -7.32 17.40 -22.94
CA PHE A 13 -6.96 16.03 -22.61
C PHE A 13 -8.02 15.04 -23.11
N THR A 14 -7.65 13.77 -23.18
CA THR A 14 -8.60 12.71 -23.55
C THR A 14 -9.44 12.29 -22.33
N PRO A 15 -10.79 12.41 -22.33
CA PRO A 15 -11.62 11.96 -21.21
C PRO A 15 -11.32 10.52 -20.79
N GLY A 16 -11.21 10.27 -19.48
CA GLY A 16 -10.88 8.95 -18.93
C GLY A 16 -9.37 8.65 -18.82
N THR A 17 -8.49 9.57 -19.22
CA THR A 17 -7.03 9.42 -19.07
C THR A 17 -6.48 10.21 -17.87
N LEU A 18 -5.21 9.96 -17.53
CA LEU A 18 -4.48 10.64 -16.45
C LEU A 18 -3.58 11.79 -16.95
N GLU A 19 -3.74 12.25 -18.19
CA GLU A 19 -2.87 13.25 -18.84
C GLU A 19 -2.73 14.54 -18.00
N CYS A 20 -3.81 15.02 -17.40
CA CYS A 20 -3.80 16.15 -16.46
C CYS A 20 -2.81 15.96 -15.30
N ARG A 21 -2.87 14.79 -14.66
CA ARG A 21 -2.04 14.41 -13.52
C ARG A 21 -0.58 14.31 -13.97
N GLU A 22 -0.33 13.60 -15.07
CA GLU A 22 1.01 13.38 -15.59
C GLU A 22 1.70 14.71 -15.97
N ALA A 23 0.98 15.63 -16.63
CA ALA A 23 1.50 16.94 -16.96
C ALA A 23 1.82 17.78 -15.70
N CYS A 24 0.99 17.70 -14.66
CA CYS A 24 1.26 18.40 -13.41
C CYS A 24 2.42 17.78 -12.62
N LEU A 25 2.56 16.45 -12.63
CA LEU A 25 3.68 15.75 -12.01
C LEU A 25 5.01 16.05 -12.70
N ALA A 26 5.01 16.13 -14.03
CA ALA A 26 6.20 16.41 -14.83
C ALA A 26 6.64 17.88 -14.82
N ASP A 27 5.79 18.83 -14.40
CA ASP A 27 6.15 20.25 -14.30
C ASP A 27 6.29 20.66 -12.83
N ASP A 28 7.52 20.99 -12.44
CA ASP A 28 7.84 21.43 -11.08
C ASP A 28 7.12 22.70 -10.67
N ARG A 29 6.65 23.52 -11.62
CA ARG A 29 5.85 24.72 -11.35
C ARG A 29 4.42 24.39 -11.00
N CYS A 30 3.94 23.19 -11.30
CA CYS A 30 2.57 22.79 -10.99
C CYS A 30 2.45 22.40 -9.50
N GLN A 31 1.43 22.92 -8.81
CA GLN A 31 1.03 22.50 -7.45
C GLN A 31 -0.32 21.77 -7.40
N SER A 32 -1.15 21.95 -8.43
CA SER A 32 -2.48 21.38 -8.55
C SER A 32 -3.01 21.66 -9.96
N TYR A 33 -4.19 21.18 -10.30
CA TYR A 33 -4.83 21.50 -11.57
C TYR A 33 -6.35 21.52 -11.40
N ASN A 34 -7.05 22.29 -12.22
CA ASN A 34 -8.49 22.16 -12.38
C ASN A 34 -8.80 21.31 -13.62
N VAL A 35 -9.77 20.41 -13.51
CA VAL A 35 -10.30 19.62 -14.61
C VAL A 35 -11.65 20.22 -15.01
N VAL A 36 -11.77 20.62 -16.28
CA VAL A 36 -13.02 21.09 -16.87
C VAL A 36 -13.66 19.94 -17.65
N MET A 37 -14.66 19.29 -17.05
CA MET A 37 -15.18 18.00 -17.54
C MET A 37 -15.86 18.12 -18.91
N PHE A 38 -16.71 19.14 -19.12
CA PHE A 38 -17.51 19.28 -20.34
C PHE A 38 -16.70 19.49 -21.62
N ILE A 39 -15.53 20.11 -21.51
CA ILE A 39 -14.67 20.43 -22.66
C ILE A 39 -13.33 19.70 -22.62
N ALA A 40 -13.20 18.72 -21.71
CA ALA A 40 -12.00 17.92 -21.49
C ALA A 40 -10.74 18.79 -21.47
N MET A 41 -10.72 19.79 -20.58
CA MET A 41 -9.62 20.74 -20.48
C MET A 41 -8.95 20.65 -19.11
N CYS A 42 -7.62 20.68 -19.13
CA CYS A 42 -6.79 20.78 -17.95
C CYS A 42 -6.33 22.22 -17.73
N GLU A 43 -6.36 22.71 -16.49
CA GLU A 43 -5.84 24.00 -16.09
C GLU A 43 -4.80 23.80 -14.98
N LEU A 44 -3.50 23.77 -15.31
CA LEU A 44 -2.43 23.60 -14.32
C LEU A 44 -2.25 24.87 -13.49
N ASN A 45 -2.16 24.71 -12.17
CA ASN A 45 -2.04 25.79 -11.20
C ASN A 45 -0.59 25.94 -10.70
N ASN A 46 -0.13 27.19 -10.62
CA ASN A 46 1.26 27.51 -10.34
C ASN A 46 1.55 27.46 -8.83
N ARG A 47 2.63 26.77 -8.44
CA ARG A 47 3.14 26.63 -7.07
C ARG A 47 3.66 27.92 -6.45
N THR A 48 4.03 28.92 -7.28
CA THR A 48 4.52 30.20 -6.77
C THR A 48 3.40 31.08 -6.22
N LYS A 49 2.14 30.65 -6.36
CA LYS A 49 0.98 31.28 -5.75
C LYS A 49 0.43 30.36 -4.67
N GLU A 50 0.48 30.83 -3.43
CA GLU A 50 -0.09 30.12 -2.29
C GLU A 50 -1.61 30.00 -2.45
N ALA A 51 -2.12 28.76 -2.41
CA ALA A 51 -3.55 28.50 -2.50
C ALA A 51 -4.22 28.74 -1.13
N ARG A 52 -5.01 29.81 -1.02
CA ARG A 52 -5.71 30.17 0.23
C ARG A 52 -7.18 29.74 0.18
N PRO A 53 -7.87 29.54 1.32
CA PRO A 53 -9.26 29.09 1.36
C PRO A 53 -10.21 29.91 0.47
N GLU A 54 -10.01 31.23 0.38
CA GLU A 54 -10.78 32.15 -0.46
C GLU A 54 -10.61 31.93 -1.97
N ASP A 55 -9.51 31.31 -2.40
CA ASP A 55 -9.23 31.04 -3.81
C ASP A 55 -9.99 29.79 -4.31
N PHE A 56 -10.57 29.00 -3.40
CA PHE A 56 -11.39 27.83 -3.72
C PHE A 56 -12.84 28.23 -3.95
N VAL A 57 -13.25 28.26 -5.21
CA VAL A 57 -14.59 28.71 -5.62
C VAL A 57 -15.42 27.51 -6.07
N ARG A 58 -16.70 27.47 -5.69
CA ARG A 58 -17.64 26.48 -6.26
C ARG A 58 -17.85 26.77 -7.75
N ASN A 59 -17.78 25.72 -8.54
CA ASN A 59 -18.04 25.74 -9.97
C ASN A 59 -18.55 24.36 -10.36
N GLU A 60 -19.56 24.28 -11.22
CA GLU A 60 -20.22 23.02 -11.58
C GLU A 60 -19.43 22.24 -12.64
N ASP A 61 -18.66 22.95 -13.48
CA ASP A 61 -17.93 22.35 -14.60
C ASP A 61 -16.47 22.03 -14.26
N ARG A 62 -15.95 22.62 -13.18
CA ARG A 62 -14.54 22.57 -12.80
C ARG A 62 -14.29 21.90 -11.45
N TYR A 63 -13.37 20.95 -11.48
CA TYR A 63 -12.97 20.15 -10.34
C TYR A 63 -11.49 20.36 -10.03
N TYR A 64 -11.22 20.84 -8.82
CA TYR A 64 -9.89 21.01 -8.28
C TYR A 64 -9.28 19.65 -7.95
N MET A 65 -8.05 19.44 -8.39
CA MET A 65 -7.25 18.26 -8.11
C MET A 65 -5.90 18.74 -7.56
N ALA A 66 -5.60 18.39 -6.31
CA ALA A 66 -4.28 18.64 -5.74
C ALA A 66 -3.21 17.81 -6.50
N LYS A 67 -1.99 18.35 -6.64
CA LYS A 67 -0.86 17.53 -7.10
C LYS A 67 -0.57 16.52 -6.01
N ASP A 68 -0.90 15.27 -6.25
CA ASP A 68 -0.51 14.19 -5.36
C ASP A 68 1.00 13.97 -5.50
N LEU A 69 1.77 14.72 -4.72
CA LEU A 69 3.23 14.55 -4.62
C LEU A 69 3.58 13.19 -4.03
N LYS A 70 2.65 12.53 -3.35
CA LYS A 70 2.81 11.13 -2.98
C LYS A 70 2.46 10.32 -4.21
N GLY A 71 3.46 9.63 -4.76
CA GLY A 71 3.29 8.72 -5.89
C GLY A 71 2.12 7.74 -5.73
N GLU A 72 1.75 7.04 -6.80
CA GLU A 72 0.66 6.05 -6.69
C GLU A 72 1.05 4.97 -5.68
N CYS A 73 0.12 4.58 -4.79
CA CYS A 73 0.35 3.52 -3.83
C CYS A 73 0.13 2.14 -4.48
N GLY A 74 1.12 1.72 -5.29
CA GLY A 74 1.08 0.51 -6.10
C GLY A 74 1.81 -0.67 -5.46
N PRO A 75 1.50 -1.92 -5.86
CA PRO A 75 2.12 -3.11 -5.28
C PRO A 75 3.63 -3.13 -5.57
N VAL A 76 4.42 -3.56 -4.59
CA VAL A 76 5.85 -3.82 -4.76
C VAL A 76 6.09 -5.08 -5.60
N GLY A 77 5.08 -5.95 -5.69
CA GLY A 77 5.13 -7.15 -6.50
C GLY A 77 5.44 -8.40 -5.70
N VAL A 78 5.02 -8.46 -4.42
CA VAL A 78 5.10 -9.72 -3.68
C VAL A 78 4.37 -10.81 -4.45
N ALA A 79 3.24 -10.58 -5.13
CA ALA A 79 2.60 -11.61 -5.95
C ALA A 79 3.51 -12.27 -7.03
N ASP A 80 4.53 -11.58 -7.53
CA ASP A 80 5.44 -12.08 -8.57
C ASP A 80 6.78 -12.53 -7.97
N LYS A 81 7.11 -13.81 -8.15
CA LYS A 81 8.38 -14.40 -7.70
C LYS A 81 9.61 -13.84 -8.40
N ASN A 82 9.46 -13.22 -9.57
CA ASN A 82 10.55 -12.57 -10.28
C ASN A 82 10.84 -11.18 -9.72
N ALA A 83 9.80 -10.49 -9.21
CA ALA A 83 9.93 -9.20 -8.54
C ALA A 83 10.46 -9.35 -7.10
N VAL A 84 9.86 -10.25 -6.32
CA VAL A 84 10.33 -10.61 -4.97
C VAL A 84 10.66 -12.09 -4.95
N SER A 85 11.94 -12.47 -4.99
CA SER A 85 12.32 -13.90 -5.02
C SER A 85 11.91 -14.66 -3.75
N ASP A 86 11.77 -15.99 -3.85
CA ASP A 86 11.41 -16.84 -2.70
C ASP A 86 12.42 -16.71 -1.53
N ALA A 87 13.69 -16.42 -1.82
CA ALA A 87 14.73 -16.18 -0.80
C ALA A 87 14.53 -14.89 -0.01
N ARG A 88 13.79 -13.92 -0.57
CA ARG A 88 13.43 -12.66 0.12
C ARG A 88 12.20 -12.81 1.02
N MET A 89 11.57 -13.97 1.03
CA MET A 89 10.48 -14.30 1.93
C MET A 89 10.97 -15.27 3.00
N THR A 90 11.02 -14.80 4.24
CA THR A 90 11.50 -15.57 5.40
C THR A 90 10.46 -15.51 6.52
N ALA A 91 10.61 -16.34 7.55
CA ALA A 91 9.73 -16.31 8.72
C ALA A 91 10.50 -16.74 9.96
N SER A 92 9.95 -16.44 11.13
CA SER A 92 10.45 -16.99 12.40
C SER A 92 10.41 -18.53 12.41
N THR A 93 9.29 -19.10 11.99
CA THR A 93 9.03 -20.54 11.93
C THR A 93 8.06 -20.86 10.79
N PHE A 94 7.88 -22.15 10.47
CA PHE A 94 6.82 -22.61 9.56
C PHE A 94 6.34 -24.01 9.94
N ARG A 95 5.07 -24.31 9.63
CA ARG A 95 4.39 -25.54 10.09
C ARG A 95 4.93 -26.84 9.49
N ASN A 96 5.22 -26.84 8.19
CA ASN A 96 5.69 -27.99 7.42
C ASN A 96 6.11 -27.52 6.02
N GLU A 97 6.64 -28.43 5.22
CA GLU A 97 7.09 -28.18 3.85
C GLU A 97 6.04 -27.53 2.94
N GLY A 98 4.74 -27.72 3.19
CA GLY A 98 3.66 -27.07 2.45
C GLY A 98 3.28 -25.67 2.93
N ASN A 99 3.91 -25.16 3.98
CA ASN A 99 3.63 -23.86 4.60
C ASN A 99 4.86 -22.98 4.81
N LYS A 100 5.89 -23.19 3.97
CA LYS A 100 7.10 -22.35 3.93
C LYS A 100 6.80 -20.86 3.75
N PRO A 101 7.73 -19.97 4.14
CA PRO A 101 7.51 -18.53 4.11
C PRO A 101 7.09 -17.98 2.75
N HIS A 102 7.75 -18.40 1.66
CA HIS A 102 7.42 -17.96 0.30
C HIS A 102 6.03 -18.41 -0.18
N TYR A 103 5.36 -19.34 0.52
CA TYR A 103 3.96 -19.61 0.24
C TYR A 103 3.00 -18.56 0.82
N GLY A 104 3.48 -17.65 1.66
CA GLY A 104 2.75 -16.49 2.15
C GLY A 104 2.66 -15.36 1.13
N ARG A 105 2.94 -15.64 -0.13
CA ARG A 105 2.86 -14.68 -1.22
C ARG A 105 1.41 -14.38 -1.57
N PHE A 106 1.11 -13.15 -1.99
CA PHE A 106 -0.22 -12.77 -2.44
C PHE A 106 -0.70 -13.67 -3.58
N HIS A 107 -1.97 -14.11 -3.55
CA HIS A 107 -2.56 -15.04 -4.51
C HIS A 107 -1.83 -16.39 -4.72
N GLU A 108 -0.92 -16.77 -3.82
CA GLU A 108 -0.18 -18.02 -3.95
C GLU A 108 -1.10 -19.25 -3.94
N SER A 109 -0.75 -20.20 -4.81
CA SER A 109 -1.40 -21.51 -4.95
C SER A 109 -0.42 -22.68 -4.80
N ARG A 110 0.90 -22.43 -4.83
CA ARG A 110 1.92 -23.46 -4.54
C ARG A 110 1.84 -23.94 -3.08
N GLY A 111 2.35 -25.14 -2.83
CA GLY A 111 2.32 -25.76 -1.51
C GLY A 111 0.88 -25.93 -1.02
N LYS A 112 0.60 -25.46 0.19
CA LYS A 112 -0.77 -25.39 0.75
C LYS A 112 -1.36 -23.97 0.70
N GLY A 113 -0.83 -23.10 -0.18
CA GLY A 113 -1.38 -21.79 -0.49
C GLY A 113 -1.43 -20.78 0.65
N ALA A 114 -0.46 -20.84 1.58
CA ALA A 114 -0.13 -19.80 2.56
C ALA A 114 1.13 -20.18 3.36
N TRP A 115 1.78 -19.18 3.95
CA TRP A 115 2.64 -19.39 5.10
C TRP A 115 1.77 -19.60 6.35
N CYS A 116 2.20 -20.51 7.21
CA CYS A 116 1.64 -20.68 8.55
C CYS A 116 2.79 -20.98 9.52
N PRO A 117 2.82 -20.38 10.72
CA PRO A 117 3.87 -20.63 11.71
C PRO A 117 3.84 -22.07 12.24
N ALA A 118 4.91 -22.47 12.93
CA ALA A 118 5.03 -23.82 13.49
C ALA A 118 3.91 -24.14 14.48
N THR A 119 3.55 -23.16 15.32
CA THR A 119 2.50 -23.29 16.33
C THR A 119 1.44 -22.23 16.14
N LYS A 120 0.24 -22.45 16.71
CA LYS A 120 -0.85 -21.48 16.68
C LYS A 120 -0.88 -20.56 17.91
N THR A 121 -0.02 -20.78 18.90
CA THR A 121 -0.06 -20.09 20.20
C THR A 121 1.06 -19.08 20.39
N ASN A 122 2.18 -19.23 19.68
CA ASN A 122 3.28 -18.28 19.75
C ASN A 122 2.93 -16.98 19.02
N ARG A 123 2.78 -15.89 19.78
CA ARG A 123 2.45 -14.55 19.27
C ARG A 123 3.66 -13.75 18.79
N THR A 124 4.86 -14.34 18.86
CA THR A 124 6.10 -13.74 18.35
C THR A 124 6.47 -14.25 16.96
N ASP A 125 5.67 -15.17 16.41
CA ASP A 125 5.88 -15.65 15.05
C ASP A 125 5.55 -14.58 14.01
N TYR A 126 6.35 -14.49 12.95
CA TYR A 126 6.17 -13.51 11.89
C TYR A 126 6.50 -14.05 10.50
N LEU A 127 5.83 -13.50 9.50
CA LEU A 127 6.25 -13.57 8.10
C LEU A 127 7.01 -12.29 7.75
N GLN A 128 8.17 -12.42 7.10
CA GLN A 128 9.02 -11.31 6.70
C GLN A 128 9.17 -11.26 5.19
N VAL A 129 9.08 -10.05 4.63
CA VAL A 129 9.38 -9.77 3.23
C VAL A 129 10.52 -8.74 3.16
N ASP A 130 11.58 -9.08 2.43
CA ASP A 130 12.63 -8.14 1.99
C ASP A 130 12.26 -7.60 0.61
N MET A 131 11.96 -6.30 0.51
CA MET A 131 11.65 -5.66 -0.78
C MET A 131 12.91 -5.43 -1.64
N GLY A 132 14.10 -5.67 -1.09
CA GLY A 132 15.38 -5.60 -1.75
C GLY A 132 16.00 -4.21 -1.87
N THR A 133 15.20 -3.17 -1.73
CA THR A 133 15.64 -1.79 -1.61
C THR A 133 14.75 -1.04 -0.61
N MET A 134 15.21 0.13 -0.18
CA MET A 134 14.45 0.99 0.72
C MET A 134 13.37 1.73 -0.09
N LEU A 135 12.11 1.53 0.29
CA LEU A 135 10.94 2.08 -0.40
C LEU A 135 9.99 2.75 0.61
N SER A 136 9.18 3.69 0.11
CA SER A 136 8.15 4.37 0.91
C SER A 136 6.88 3.52 0.94
N VAL A 137 6.70 2.73 2.00
CA VAL A 137 5.55 1.83 2.19
C VAL A 137 4.32 2.65 2.55
N CYS A 138 3.24 2.49 1.79
CA CYS A 138 2.00 3.27 1.95
C CYS A 138 0.78 2.40 2.29
N ALA A 139 0.81 1.10 2.00
CA ALA A 139 -0.24 0.16 2.38
C ALA A 139 0.28 -1.29 2.45
N VAL A 140 -0.51 -2.17 3.07
CA VAL A 140 -0.33 -3.62 3.01
C VAL A 140 -1.66 -4.29 2.68
N ALA A 141 -1.60 -5.52 2.17
CA ALA A 141 -2.79 -6.37 2.06
C ALA A 141 -2.52 -7.77 2.61
N SER A 142 -3.57 -8.39 3.14
CA SER A 142 -3.56 -9.76 3.65
C SER A 142 -4.67 -10.61 3.03
N GLN A 143 -4.41 -11.91 2.93
CA GLN A 143 -5.33 -12.96 2.52
C GLN A 143 -5.18 -14.17 3.43
N GLY A 144 -6.27 -14.92 3.59
CA GLY A 144 -6.26 -16.23 4.25
C GLY A 144 -5.63 -17.33 3.39
N LYS A 145 -5.59 -18.55 3.93
CA LYS A 145 -5.02 -19.72 3.26
C LYS A 145 -5.92 -20.27 2.18
N GLU A 146 -5.39 -20.47 0.98
CA GLU A 146 -6.18 -20.92 -0.17
C GLU A 146 -6.93 -22.25 0.10
N VAL A 147 -6.19 -23.27 0.56
CA VAL A 147 -6.70 -24.66 0.60
C VAL A 147 -7.68 -24.91 1.74
N TYR A 148 -7.48 -24.31 2.91
CA TYR A 148 -8.26 -24.60 4.12
C TYR A 148 -8.84 -23.33 4.74
N SER A 149 -9.91 -23.48 5.53
CA SER A 149 -10.52 -22.40 6.30
C SER A 149 -9.63 -21.96 7.49
N GLN A 150 -8.47 -21.40 7.19
CA GLN A 150 -7.42 -20.93 8.11
C GLN A 150 -6.99 -19.53 7.69
N TRP A 151 -7.10 -18.55 8.58
CA TRP A 151 -6.70 -17.18 8.29
C TRP A 151 -6.43 -16.39 9.56
N THR A 152 -5.62 -15.35 9.43
CA THR A 152 -5.35 -14.38 10.49
C THR A 152 -6.45 -13.32 10.50
N THR A 153 -7.09 -13.10 11.66
CA THR A 153 -8.18 -12.12 11.85
C THR A 153 -7.68 -10.80 12.42
N SER A 154 -6.47 -10.73 12.98
CA SER A 154 -5.77 -9.47 13.23
C SER A 154 -4.26 -9.66 13.30
N TYR A 155 -3.49 -8.62 12.97
CA TYR A 155 -2.02 -8.65 13.00
C TYR A 155 -1.42 -7.28 13.33
N THR A 156 -0.14 -7.24 13.69
CA THR A 156 0.66 -6.01 13.78
C THR A 156 1.77 -6.03 12.74
N LEU A 157 2.28 -4.84 12.40
CA LEU A 157 3.37 -4.67 11.46
C LEU A 157 4.61 -4.12 12.18
N TYR A 158 5.76 -4.65 11.81
CA TYR A 158 7.06 -4.07 12.14
C TYR A 158 7.85 -3.85 10.87
N LEU A 159 8.47 -2.69 10.75
CA LEU A 159 9.21 -2.27 9.57
C LEU A 159 10.66 -1.97 9.95
N SER A 160 11.56 -2.19 9.01
CA SER A 160 12.99 -1.97 9.21
C SER A 160 13.68 -1.54 7.91
N THR A 161 14.70 -0.70 8.03
CA THR A 161 15.58 -0.29 6.93
C THR A 161 16.81 -1.19 6.81
N ASP A 162 17.25 -1.81 7.89
CA ASP A 162 18.52 -2.56 8.00
C ASP A 162 18.33 -4.06 8.33
N GLY A 163 17.12 -4.47 8.72
CA GLY A 163 16.80 -5.83 9.15
C GLY A 163 17.22 -6.15 10.59
N VAL A 164 17.83 -5.21 11.31
CA VAL A 164 18.34 -5.35 12.68
C VAL A 164 17.45 -4.60 13.66
N VAL A 165 17.18 -3.32 13.40
CA VAL A 165 16.30 -2.49 14.23
C VAL A 165 14.90 -2.49 13.64
N TRP A 166 13.92 -2.89 14.44
CA TRP A 166 12.54 -3.05 14.02
C TRP A 166 11.62 -2.08 14.75
N ASN A 167 10.87 -1.29 13.99
CA ASN A 167 9.91 -0.34 14.52
C ASN A 167 8.50 -0.82 14.23
N ALA A 168 7.65 -0.87 15.26
CA ALA A 168 6.23 -1.13 15.07
C ALA A 168 5.59 0.01 14.26
N ASP A 169 4.66 -0.31 13.37
CA ASP A 169 3.70 0.70 12.94
C ASP A 169 2.78 1.05 14.11
N LYS A 170 2.56 2.34 14.34
CA LYS A 170 1.87 2.85 15.53
C LYS A 170 0.75 3.80 15.12
N GLU A 171 -0.40 3.64 15.76
CA GLU A 171 -1.51 4.61 15.66
C GLU A 171 -1.41 5.68 16.76
N THR A 172 -0.68 5.38 17.85
CA THR A 172 -0.40 6.24 19.01
C THR A 172 0.92 5.83 19.69
N SER A 173 0.96 5.69 21.02
CA SER A 173 2.09 5.10 21.76
C SER A 173 2.17 3.58 21.64
N THR A 174 1.10 2.92 21.16
CA THR A 174 1.00 1.46 21.04
C THR A 174 1.10 0.99 19.59
N ALA A 175 1.59 -0.24 19.39
CA ALA A 175 1.59 -0.89 18.08
C ALA A 175 0.15 -0.97 17.53
N LYS A 176 -0.03 -0.59 16.27
CA LYS A 176 -1.31 -0.61 15.59
C LYS A 176 -1.74 -2.04 15.29
N VAL A 177 -2.95 -2.40 15.71
CA VAL A 177 -3.55 -3.71 15.39
C VAL A 177 -4.43 -3.56 14.15
N PHE A 178 -4.04 -4.23 13.08
CA PHE A 178 -4.77 -4.25 11.82
C PHE A 178 -5.84 -5.34 11.85
N PRO A 179 -7.10 -5.01 11.54
CA PRO A 179 -8.12 -6.01 11.25
C PRO A 179 -7.69 -6.86 10.04
N GLY A 180 -7.63 -8.18 10.23
CA GLY A 180 -7.25 -9.13 9.19
C GLY A 180 -8.45 -9.62 8.40
N ASN A 181 -8.38 -10.88 8.00
CA ASN A 181 -9.36 -11.51 7.12
C ASN A 181 -10.54 -12.11 7.92
N SER A 182 -11.70 -12.18 7.28
CA SER A 182 -12.91 -12.89 7.77
C SER A 182 -13.14 -14.23 7.07
N ASP A 183 -12.40 -14.49 5.99
CA ASP A 183 -12.47 -15.72 5.20
C ASP A 183 -11.12 -16.01 4.52
N ARG A 184 -11.08 -17.06 3.69
CA ARG A 184 -9.86 -17.53 3.03
C ARG A 184 -9.50 -16.84 1.69
N ARG A 185 -10.45 -16.12 1.06
CA ARG A 185 -10.33 -15.60 -0.32
C ARG A 185 -10.25 -14.08 -0.37
N SER A 186 -11.05 -13.39 0.43
CA SER A 186 -11.18 -11.94 0.42
C SER A 186 -9.85 -11.27 0.74
N VAL A 187 -9.50 -10.27 -0.06
CA VAL A 187 -8.33 -9.41 0.16
C VAL A 187 -8.73 -8.32 1.15
N VAL A 188 -7.94 -8.14 2.20
CA VAL A 188 -8.09 -7.02 3.13
C VAL A 188 -6.87 -6.12 2.98
N LYS A 189 -7.09 -4.89 2.53
CA LYS A 189 -6.04 -3.88 2.30
C LYS A 189 -6.17 -2.75 3.32
N HIS A 190 -5.05 -2.34 3.90
CA HIS A 190 -4.96 -1.22 4.84
C HIS A 190 -3.91 -0.23 4.39
N PHE A 191 -4.29 1.04 4.30
CA PHE A 191 -3.34 2.14 4.17
C PHE A 191 -2.71 2.44 5.52
N LEU A 192 -1.41 2.72 5.49
CA LEU A 192 -0.69 3.25 6.65
C LEU A 192 -1.10 4.70 6.86
N THR A 193 -1.19 5.14 8.12
CA THR A 193 -1.55 6.53 8.46
C THR A 193 -0.55 7.52 7.87
N THR A 194 0.72 7.12 7.81
CA THR A 194 1.82 7.83 7.18
C THR A 194 2.67 6.85 6.39
N ASP A 195 3.22 7.26 5.27
CA ASP A 195 4.11 6.38 4.51
C ASP A 195 5.42 6.19 5.28
N ILE A 196 5.93 4.95 5.35
CA ILE A 196 7.09 4.58 6.15
C ILE A 196 8.22 4.12 5.23
N MET A 197 9.39 4.74 5.34
CA MET A 197 10.59 4.28 4.64
C MET A 197 11.08 2.97 5.26
N ALA A 198 11.08 1.90 4.48
CA ALA A 198 11.50 0.58 4.93
C ALA A 198 12.04 -0.25 3.77
N ARG A 199 12.90 -1.22 4.07
CA ARG A 199 13.28 -2.30 3.16
C ARG A 199 12.59 -3.61 3.52
N TYR A 200 12.36 -3.82 4.81
CA TYR A 200 11.78 -5.05 5.34
C TYR A 200 10.46 -4.76 6.03
N VAL A 201 9.49 -5.68 5.87
CA VAL A 201 8.22 -5.66 6.58
C VAL A 201 7.99 -7.02 7.21
N ARG A 202 7.63 -7.04 8.49
CA ARG A 202 7.19 -8.22 9.25
C ARG A 202 5.71 -8.11 9.58
N PHE A 203 4.99 -9.20 9.34
CA PHE A 203 3.59 -9.39 9.69
C PHE A 203 3.53 -10.35 10.88
N TYR A 204 3.03 -9.88 12.02
CA TYR A 204 2.87 -10.66 13.24
C TYR A 204 1.40 -11.00 13.46
N PRO A 205 0.95 -12.24 13.22
CA PRO A 205 -0.41 -12.67 13.51
C PRO A 205 -0.74 -12.55 15.01
N ILE A 206 -1.91 -12.01 15.34
CA ILE A 206 -2.37 -11.84 16.73
C ILE A 206 -3.55 -12.76 17.02
N THR A 207 -4.65 -12.60 16.28
CA THR A 207 -5.84 -13.46 16.35
C THR A 207 -6.08 -14.14 15.01
N TYR A 208 -6.77 -15.28 15.04
CA TYR A 208 -6.98 -16.10 13.85
C TYR A 208 -8.22 -16.97 13.96
N HIS A 209 -8.68 -17.47 12.81
CA HIS A 209 -9.66 -18.53 12.71
C HIS A 209 -8.96 -19.84 12.32
N ASN A 210 -9.12 -20.89 13.12
CA ASN A 210 -8.48 -22.22 13.03
C ASN A 210 -6.94 -22.24 13.08
N PHE A 211 -6.22 -21.42 12.30
CA PHE A 211 -4.76 -21.32 12.31
C PHE A 211 -4.29 -19.94 11.75
N PRO A 212 -3.24 -19.32 12.31
CA PRO A 212 -2.73 -18.00 11.88
C PRO A 212 -1.93 -18.05 10.58
N CYS A 213 -2.60 -18.33 9.47
CA CYS A 213 -1.98 -18.35 8.15
C CYS A 213 -2.12 -16.99 7.46
N LEU A 214 -1.13 -16.64 6.63
CA LEU A 214 -1.10 -15.39 5.87
C LEU A 214 -0.66 -15.63 4.43
N ARG A 215 -1.28 -14.87 3.52
CA ARG A 215 -0.73 -14.42 2.24
C ARG A 215 -0.69 -12.89 2.24
N VAL A 216 0.37 -12.25 1.75
CA VAL A 216 0.57 -10.80 1.90
C VAL A 216 1.06 -10.12 0.63
N GLU A 217 0.72 -8.84 0.49
CA GLU A 217 1.28 -7.89 -0.48
C GLU A 217 1.66 -6.60 0.24
N ILE A 218 2.66 -5.88 -0.28
CA ILE A 218 3.11 -4.59 0.22
C ILE A 218 2.95 -3.56 -0.90
N PHE A 219 2.47 -2.37 -0.57
CA PHE A 219 2.31 -1.28 -1.53
C PHE A 219 3.24 -0.13 -1.17
N VAL A 220 3.85 0.46 -2.19
CA VAL A 220 4.83 1.54 -2.08
C VAL A 220 4.46 2.70 -2.99
N ARG A 221 4.93 3.90 -2.65
CA ARG A 221 4.81 5.08 -3.51
C ARG A 221 5.71 4.93 -4.74
N LYS A 222 5.11 4.99 -5.93
CA LYS A 222 5.77 4.99 -7.24
C LYS A 222 5.66 6.33 -7.94
#